data_AF-A0A1B6EXP2-F1
#
_entry.id   AF-A0A1B6EXP2-F1
#
_cell.length_a   1.000
_cell.length_b   1.000
_cell.length_c   1.000
_cell.angle_alpha   90.00
_cell.angle_beta   90.00
_cell.angle_gamma   90.00
#
_symmetry.space_group_name_H-M   'P 1'
#
loop_
_entity.id
_entity.type
_entity.pdbx_description
1 polymer ?
#
loop_
_entity_poly.entity_id
_entity_poly.type
_entity_poly.pdbx_seq_one_letter_code
_entity_poly.pdbx_strand_id
1 'polypeptide(L)'
;MFVLAVDFTLGAMFNLMVESLPSCSSPLEAIPNNMKCFLMDDRGYLIAHPSLIDPLAKGAADEQHHITHRESLLANDLLNHEGLVKKLVCNDFTSNTVQRFYRFNMSLDHVVTNMISGEQCVRYQLTRLQGTNIFLGVVNTTCDLVTAFCPCNTIDRHCLNCNRMEQNECECPCECPLFQDSDFCEEPKAQYSNEPCPPSSEPRLHIPQSVIDL
;
A
#
# COMPACT_ATOMS: atom_id res chain seq x y z
N MET A 1 -4.19 31.14 -1.67
CA MET A 1 -4.48 29.71 -1.88
C MET A 1 -5.13 29.22 -0.61
N PHE A 2 -6.36 28.74 -0.66
CA PHE A 2 -7.05 28.20 0.51
C PHE A 2 -7.06 26.68 0.38
N VAL A 3 -6.75 25.99 1.48
CA VAL A 3 -6.85 24.53 1.58
C VAL A 3 -8.10 24.25 2.39
N LEU A 4 -8.99 23.41 1.86
CA LEU A 4 -10.17 22.93 2.55
C LEU A 4 -9.91 21.47 2.94
N ALA A 5 -10.14 21.14 4.21
CA ALA A 5 -10.03 19.79 4.75
C ALA A 5 -11.40 19.34 5.27
N VAL A 6 -11.72 18.07 5.09
CA VAL A 6 -12.94 17.44 5.58
C VAL A 6 -12.57 16.06 6.12
N ASP A 7 -13.05 15.75 7.31
CA ASP A 7 -12.83 14.45 7.94
C ASP A 7 -14.01 13.51 7.64
N PHE A 8 -13.69 12.28 7.23
CA PHE A 8 -14.63 11.20 7.05
C PHE A 8 -14.18 9.99 7.86
N THR A 9 -15.12 9.25 8.44
CA THR A 9 -14.79 7.93 8.99
C THR A 9 -14.51 6.95 7.84
N LEU A 10 -13.62 5.98 8.06
CA LEU A 10 -13.29 4.95 7.05
C LEU A 10 -14.55 4.21 6.57
N GLY A 11 -15.48 3.92 7.48
CA GLY A 11 -16.78 3.32 7.15
C GLY A 11 -17.65 4.20 6.26
N ALA A 12 -17.72 5.51 6.53
CA ALA A 12 -18.45 6.44 5.68
C ALA A 12 -17.83 6.53 4.28
N MET A 13 -16.50 6.60 4.19
CA MET A 13 -15.78 6.62 2.91
C MET A 13 -16.03 5.35 2.10
N PHE A 14 -15.98 4.19 2.74
CA PHE A 14 -16.26 2.91 2.09
C PHE A 14 -17.70 2.81 1.58
N ASN A 15 -18.69 3.20 2.40
CA ASN A 15 -20.09 3.18 1.99
C ASN A 15 -20.35 4.13 0.81
N LEU A 16 -19.80 5.35 0.85
CA LEU A 16 -19.92 6.31 -0.26
C LEU A 16 -19.34 5.75 -1.56
N MET A 17 -18.18 5.07 -1.50
CA MET A 17 -17.59 4.40 -2.65
C MET A 17 -18.53 3.33 -3.22
N VAL A 18 -19.07 2.45 -2.37
CA VAL A 18 -19.95 1.37 -2.80
C VAL A 18 -21.23 1.92 -3.42
N GLU A 19 -21.89 2.88 -2.76
CA GLU A 19 -23.14 3.50 -3.25
C GLU A 19 -22.95 4.24 -4.58
N SER A 20 -21.78 4.82 -4.80
CA SER A 20 -21.49 5.59 -6.02
C SER A 20 -21.09 4.73 -7.21
N LEU A 21 -20.76 3.44 -7.00
CA LEU A 21 -20.21 2.57 -8.02
C LEU A 21 -21.14 1.37 -8.27
N PRO A 22 -21.88 1.34 -9.39
CA PRO A 22 -22.79 0.25 -9.74
C PRO A 22 -22.15 -1.13 -9.77
N SER A 23 -20.85 -1.20 -10.12
CA SER A 23 -20.08 -2.45 -10.14
C SER A 23 -19.68 -2.95 -8.74
N CYS A 24 -19.78 -2.09 -7.73
CA CYS A 24 -19.47 -2.39 -6.33
C CYS A 24 -20.73 -2.48 -5.47
N SER A 25 -21.84 -1.83 -5.87
CA SER A 25 -23.16 -1.97 -5.27
C SER A 25 -23.92 -3.14 -5.91
N SER A 26 -24.20 -4.23 -5.18
CA SER A 26 -25.35 -5.05 -5.53
C SER A 26 -26.60 -4.44 -4.88
N PRO A 27 -27.69 -4.20 -5.63
CA PRO A 27 -28.94 -3.75 -5.06
C PRO A 27 -29.59 -4.95 -4.36
N LEU A 28 -29.56 -4.94 -3.03
CA LEU A 28 -30.05 -5.97 -2.12
C LEU A 28 -29.17 -7.23 -2.06
N GLU A 29 -28.49 -7.37 -0.91
CA GLU A 29 -27.82 -8.58 -0.41
C GLU A 29 -26.64 -9.09 -1.25
N ALA A 30 -25.45 -9.02 -0.62
CA ALA A 30 -24.19 -9.61 -1.05
C ALA A 30 -23.64 -9.10 -2.39
N ILE A 31 -22.55 -8.32 -2.33
CA ILE A 31 -21.50 -8.47 -3.33
C ILE A 31 -21.28 -9.99 -3.45
N PRO A 32 -21.28 -10.63 -4.64
CA PRO A 32 -20.94 -12.04 -4.72
C PRO A 32 -19.66 -12.23 -3.91
N ASN A 33 -19.61 -13.17 -2.94
CA ASN A 33 -18.57 -13.27 -1.89
C ASN A 33 -17.11 -13.13 -2.38
N ASN A 34 -16.92 -13.30 -3.68
CA ASN A 34 -15.69 -13.30 -4.41
C ASN A 34 -15.26 -11.90 -4.91
N MET A 35 -16.14 -10.90 -4.96
CA MET A 35 -15.84 -9.58 -5.51
C MET A 35 -15.56 -8.56 -4.40
N LYS A 36 -14.53 -7.73 -4.58
CA LYS A 36 -14.10 -6.70 -3.62
C LYS A 36 -13.78 -5.42 -4.39
N CYS A 37 -14.16 -4.28 -3.83
CA CYS A 37 -13.77 -2.97 -4.35
C CYS A 37 -12.93 -2.24 -3.32
N PHE A 38 -11.96 -1.46 -3.80
CA PHE A 38 -11.10 -0.66 -2.94
C PHE A 38 -10.66 0.65 -3.61
N LEU A 39 -10.34 1.62 -2.77
CA LEU A 39 -9.61 2.83 -3.14
C LEU A 39 -8.22 2.77 -2.54
N MET A 40 -7.23 3.19 -3.30
CA MET A 40 -5.87 3.40 -2.81
C MET A 40 -5.31 4.72 -3.30
N ASP A 41 -4.36 5.28 -2.55
CA ASP A 41 -3.57 6.40 -3.03
C ASP A 41 -2.51 5.94 -4.06
N ASP A 42 -1.76 6.90 -4.57
CA ASP A 42 -0.70 6.67 -5.55
C ASP A 42 0.60 6.10 -4.96
N ARG A 43 0.59 5.77 -3.68
CA ARG A 43 1.63 5.00 -2.99
C ARG A 43 1.19 3.57 -2.68
N GLY A 44 -0.06 3.21 -2.94
CA GLY A 44 -0.60 1.87 -2.69
C GLY A 44 -1.20 1.69 -1.29
N TYR A 45 -1.38 2.76 -0.52
CA TYR A 45 -2.10 2.71 0.76
C TYR A 45 -3.60 2.75 0.53
N LEU A 46 -4.32 1.85 1.18
CA LEU A 46 -5.77 1.71 1.07
C LEU A 46 -6.47 2.85 1.81
N ILE A 47 -7.35 3.54 1.10
CA ILE A 47 -8.25 4.58 1.61
C ILE A 47 -9.60 3.97 1.98
N ALA A 48 -10.08 3.01 1.18
CA ALA A 48 -11.33 2.29 1.40
C ALA A 48 -11.14 0.83 0.99
N HIS A 49 -11.42 -0.12 1.87
CA HIS A 49 -11.32 -1.55 1.60
C HIS A 49 -12.14 -2.33 2.66
N PRO A 50 -12.76 -3.48 2.34
CA PRO A 50 -13.60 -4.22 3.29
C PRO A 50 -12.90 -4.57 4.61
N SER A 51 -11.60 -4.87 4.57
CA SER A 51 -10.82 -5.19 5.79
C SER A 51 -10.57 -3.99 6.72
N LEU A 52 -10.83 -2.75 6.28
CA LEU A 52 -10.67 -1.54 7.11
C LEU A 52 -11.89 -1.27 7.98
N ILE A 53 -13.04 -1.82 7.59
CA ILE A 53 -14.31 -1.62 8.26
C ILE A 53 -14.75 -2.85 9.07
N ASP A 54 -14.07 -3.98 8.89
CA ASP A 54 -14.34 -5.20 9.64
C ASP A 54 -13.74 -5.10 11.05
N PRO A 55 -14.58 -5.01 12.11
CA PRO A 55 -14.11 -4.91 13.49
C PRO A 55 -13.41 -6.19 13.99
N LEU A 56 -13.54 -7.31 13.27
CA LEU A 56 -12.86 -8.58 13.56
C LEU A 56 -11.54 -8.74 12.81
N ALA A 57 -11.22 -7.84 11.87
CA ALA A 57 -9.96 -7.88 11.15
C ALA A 57 -8.80 -7.60 12.10
N LYS A 58 -8.03 -8.65 12.43
CA LYS A 58 -6.78 -8.54 13.18
C LYS A 58 -5.84 -7.54 12.49
N GLY A 59 -5.28 -6.61 13.27
CA GLY A 59 -4.32 -5.61 12.78
C GLY A 59 -4.93 -4.28 12.33
N ALA A 60 -6.18 -3.96 12.69
CA ALA A 60 -6.78 -2.64 12.42
C ALA A 60 -6.09 -1.47 13.14
N ALA A 61 -5.33 -1.75 14.21
CA ALA A 61 -4.61 -0.76 15.01
C ALA A 61 -3.14 -0.54 14.58
N ASP A 62 -2.53 -1.47 13.82
CA ASP A 62 -1.11 -1.43 13.45
C ASP A 62 -0.93 -1.17 11.93
N GLU A 63 -0.94 0.12 11.62
CA GLU A 63 -0.11 0.85 10.63
C GLU A 63 0.22 0.32 9.22
N GLN A 64 -0.31 -0.79 8.69
CA GLN A 64 0.01 -1.21 7.30
C GLN A 64 -1.21 -1.65 6.51
N HIS A 65 -2.04 -0.66 6.16
CA HIS A 65 -3.12 -0.80 5.18
C HIS A 65 -2.62 -0.69 3.74
N HIS A 66 -1.51 -1.36 3.40
CA HIS A 66 -0.94 -1.32 2.06
C HIS A 66 -1.41 -2.52 1.22
N ILE A 67 -1.57 -2.33 -0.09
CA ILE A 67 -2.03 -3.39 -1.01
C ILE A 67 -1.12 -4.63 -1.00
N THR A 68 0.18 -4.49 -0.75
CA THR A 68 1.13 -5.61 -0.68
C THR A 68 0.82 -6.57 0.46
N HIS A 69 0.20 -6.08 1.53
CA HIS A 69 -0.21 -6.90 2.66
C HIS A 69 -1.64 -7.43 2.49
N ARG A 70 -2.58 -6.57 2.09
CA ARG A 70 -4.02 -6.88 2.06
C ARG A 70 -4.48 -7.57 0.77
N GLU A 71 -3.78 -7.35 -0.34
CA GLU A 71 -4.10 -7.88 -1.67
C GLU A 71 -2.82 -8.39 -2.36
N SER A 72 -2.06 -9.27 -1.69
CA SER A 72 -0.70 -9.65 -2.09
C SER A 72 -0.59 -10.24 -3.51
N LEU A 73 -1.59 -11.02 -3.95
CA LEU A 73 -1.63 -11.58 -5.31
C LEU A 73 -1.72 -10.47 -6.37
N LEU A 74 -2.61 -9.51 -6.16
CA LEU A 74 -2.78 -8.34 -7.02
C LEU A 74 -1.51 -7.48 -7.00
N ALA A 75 -0.96 -7.20 -5.82
CA ALA A 75 0.25 -6.38 -5.69
C ALA A 75 1.45 -7.00 -6.41
N ASN A 76 1.60 -8.33 -6.32
CA ASN A 76 2.65 -9.05 -7.01
C ASN A 76 2.50 -9.02 -8.53
N ASP A 77 1.28 -9.13 -9.07
CA ASP A 77 1.04 -9.01 -10.51
C ASP A 77 1.30 -7.58 -11.02
N LEU A 78 0.84 -6.56 -10.27
CA LEU A 78 1.04 -5.14 -10.60
C LEU A 78 2.52 -4.78 -10.79
N LEU A 79 3.43 -5.38 -10.01
CA LEU A 79 4.88 -5.14 -10.13
C LEU A 79 5.49 -5.65 -11.44
N ASN A 80 4.81 -6.55 -12.14
CA ASN A 80 5.27 -7.03 -13.45
C ASN A 80 4.87 -6.08 -14.58
N HIS A 81 3.88 -5.20 -14.38
CA HIS A 81 3.50 -4.22 -15.38
C HIS A 81 4.59 -3.16 -15.56
N GLU A 82 5.18 -3.14 -16.75
CA GLU A 82 6.20 -2.17 -17.11
C GLU A 82 5.67 -0.74 -16.99
N GLY A 83 6.33 0.08 -16.18
CA GLY A 83 6.02 1.51 -16.04
C GLY A 83 4.73 1.83 -15.26
N LEU A 84 4.03 0.84 -14.69
CA LEU A 84 2.84 1.06 -13.88
C LEU A 84 3.18 1.47 -12.45
N VAL A 85 4.09 0.75 -11.81
CA VAL A 85 4.53 0.97 -10.44
C VAL A 85 6.04 0.92 -10.37
N LYS A 86 6.63 1.76 -9.52
CA LYS A 86 8.06 1.74 -9.22
C LYS A 86 8.27 1.62 -7.73
N LYS A 87 9.28 0.84 -7.35
CA LYS A 87 9.83 0.88 -6.01
C LYS A 87 10.86 1.98 -5.92
N LEU A 88 10.68 2.85 -4.94
CA LEU A 88 11.53 4.00 -4.68
C LEU A 88 12.15 3.89 -3.30
N VAL A 89 13.29 4.59 -3.15
CA VAL A 89 14.00 4.76 -1.90
C VAL A 89 14.18 6.23 -1.61
N CYS A 90 14.08 6.60 -0.34
CA CYS A 90 14.41 7.94 0.12
C CYS A 90 15.08 7.90 1.50
N ASN A 91 15.82 8.94 1.83
CA ASN A 91 16.47 9.07 3.13
C ASN A 91 15.61 9.95 4.06
N ASP A 92 15.20 9.40 5.21
CA ASP A 92 14.66 10.15 6.32
C ASP A 92 15.76 10.41 7.36
N PHE A 93 16.39 11.58 7.25
CA PHE A 93 17.44 12.00 8.16
C PHE A 93 16.94 12.28 9.59
N THR A 94 15.62 12.47 9.79
CA THR A 94 15.04 12.73 11.12
C THR A 94 15.00 11.46 11.95
N SER A 95 14.59 10.35 11.34
CA SER A 95 14.57 9.04 11.98
C SER A 95 15.79 8.18 11.71
N ASN A 96 16.73 8.69 10.92
CA ASN A 96 17.95 8.00 10.53
C ASN A 96 17.68 6.69 9.78
N THR A 97 16.68 6.70 8.90
CA THR A 97 16.25 5.53 8.12
C THR A 97 16.27 5.80 6.61
N VAL A 98 16.42 4.73 5.84
CA VAL A 98 16.12 4.66 4.40
C VAL A 98 14.74 4.04 4.26
N GLN A 99 13.79 4.77 3.69
CA GLN A 99 12.43 4.28 3.47
C GLN A 99 12.28 3.70 2.06
N ARG A 100 11.69 2.52 1.96
CA ARG A 100 11.26 1.89 0.71
C ARG A 100 9.76 2.02 0.56
N PHE A 101 9.32 2.52 -0.58
CA PHE A 101 7.91 2.75 -0.85
C PHE A 101 7.59 2.57 -2.33
N TYR A 102 6.31 2.52 -2.65
CA TYR A 102 5.83 2.37 -4.02
C TYR A 102 5.34 3.72 -4.56
N ARG A 103 5.42 3.87 -5.87
CA ARG A 103 4.80 4.98 -6.59
C ARG A 103 4.13 4.47 -7.85
N PHE A 104 2.83 4.67 -7.93
CA PHE A 104 2.02 4.36 -9.10
C PHE A 104 2.10 5.50 -10.12
N ASN A 105 2.01 5.11 -11.39
CA ASN A 105 2.06 6.05 -12.50
C ASN A 105 0.76 6.85 -12.59
N MET A 106 0.84 8.12 -12.21
CA MET A 106 -0.27 9.06 -12.26
C MET A 106 -0.68 9.49 -13.67
N SER A 107 0.10 9.16 -14.68
CA SER A 107 -0.26 9.40 -16.09
C SER A 107 -1.07 8.25 -16.70
N LEU A 108 -1.46 7.24 -15.91
CA LEU A 108 -2.30 6.14 -16.37
C LEU A 108 -3.65 6.66 -16.87
N ASP A 109 -3.98 6.30 -18.11
CA ASP A 109 -5.17 6.75 -18.85
C ASP A 109 -6.08 5.59 -19.30
N HIS A 110 -5.69 4.35 -19.02
CA HIS A 110 -6.42 3.14 -19.36
C HIS A 110 -6.69 2.28 -18.13
N VAL A 111 -7.56 1.29 -18.30
CA VAL A 111 -7.83 0.27 -17.28
C VAL A 111 -6.74 -0.79 -17.34
N VAL A 112 -6.09 -1.03 -16.21
CA VAL A 112 -5.11 -2.12 -16.05
C VAL A 112 -5.87 -3.37 -15.60
N THR A 113 -5.57 -4.49 -16.24
CA THR A 113 -6.04 -5.82 -15.86
C THR A 113 -4.83 -6.74 -15.72
N ASN A 114 -5.04 -7.95 -15.18
CA ASN A 114 -3.99 -8.95 -15.00
C ASN A 114 -3.00 -9.02 -16.18
N MET A 115 -1.69 -8.92 -15.89
CA MET A 115 -0.65 -9.04 -16.91
C MET A 115 -0.55 -10.48 -17.42
N ILE A 116 -0.56 -11.43 -16.49
CA ILE A 116 -0.42 -12.86 -16.77
C ILE A 116 -1.81 -13.44 -17.02
N SER A 117 -2.11 -13.71 -18.28
CA SER A 117 -3.30 -14.48 -18.67
C SER A 117 -3.08 -15.96 -18.33
N GLY A 118 -3.72 -16.48 -17.28
CA GLY A 118 -3.59 -17.89 -16.84
C GLY A 118 -4.64 -18.31 -15.80
N GLU A 119 -4.48 -19.50 -15.19
CA GLU A 119 -5.30 -20.06 -14.09
C GLU A 119 -5.13 -19.28 -12.76
N GLN A 120 -5.04 -17.95 -12.82
CA GLN A 120 -5.05 -17.14 -11.62
C GLN A 120 -6.49 -17.00 -11.13
N CYS A 121 -6.70 -17.40 -9.88
CA CYS A 121 -8.00 -17.29 -9.22
C CYS A 121 -8.35 -15.85 -8.82
N VAL A 122 -7.45 -14.88 -9.02
CA VAL A 122 -7.69 -13.46 -8.80
C VAL A 122 -7.70 -12.73 -10.15
N ARG A 123 -8.82 -12.11 -10.48
CA ARG A 123 -8.94 -11.18 -11.61
C ARG A 123 -9.15 -9.78 -11.08
N TYR A 124 -8.53 -8.78 -11.70
CA TYR A 124 -8.73 -7.40 -11.27
C TYR A 124 -8.84 -6.42 -12.42
N GLN A 125 -9.45 -5.29 -12.10
CA GLN A 125 -9.42 -4.07 -12.89
C GLN A 125 -8.94 -2.94 -11.99
N LEU A 126 -7.95 -2.19 -12.44
CA LEU A 126 -7.41 -1.04 -11.73
C LEU A 126 -7.46 0.17 -12.67
N THR A 127 -8.00 1.28 -12.19
CA THR A 127 -8.05 2.52 -12.97
C THR A 127 -7.81 3.73 -12.09
N ARG A 128 -7.25 4.79 -12.68
CA ARG A 128 -7.01 6.05 -11.97
C ARG A 128 -8.28 6.92 -12.00
N LEU A 129 -8.63 7.50 -10.85
CA LEU A 129 -9.64 8.55 -10.77
C LEU A 129 -9.03 9.89 -11.22
N GLN A 130 -9.42 10.35 -12.41
CA GLN A 130 -8.87 11.56 -13.03
C GLN A 130 -9.06 12.79 -12.14
N GLY A 131 -8.03 13.64 -12.09
CA GLY A 131 -8.02 14.84 -11.23
C GLY A 131 -7.68 14.57 -9.76
N THR A 132 -7.45 13.31 -9.37
CA THR A 132 -7.01 12.93 -8.01
C THR A 132 -5.71 12.12 -8.06
N ASN A 133 -5.18 11.78 -6.87
CA ASN A 133 -4.12 10.81 -6.64
C ASN A 133 -4.65 9.42 -6.25
N ILE A 134 -5.91 9.12 -6.57
CA ILE A 134 -6.61 7.91 -6.14
C ILE A 134 -6.76 6.94 -7.30
N PHE A 135 -6.61 5.65 -7.01
CA PHE A 135 -6.94 4.54 -7.89
C PHE A 135 -8.15 3.80 -7.34
N LEU A 136 -9.02 3.37 -8.26
CA LEU A 136 -10.13 2.45 -8.00
C LEU A 136 -9.74 1.06 -8.47
N GLY A 137 -9.76 0.11 -7.53
CA GLY A 137 -9.54 -1.30 -7.78
C GLY A 137 -10.81 -2.12 -7.61
N VAL A 138 -11.02 -3.05 -8.53
CA VAL A 138 -12.09 -4.06 -8.47
C VAL A 138 -11.45 -5.42 -8.61
N VAL A 139 -11.63 -6.29 -7.63
CA VAL A 139 -11.03 -7.62 -7.55
C VAL A 139 -12.11 -8.67 -7.53
N ASN A 140 -11.92 -9.75 -8.26
CA ASN A 140 -12.75 -10.96 -8.23
C ASN A 140 -11.86 -12.16 -7.95
N THR A 141 -12.06 -12.77 -6.79
CA THR A 141 -11.28 -13.86 -6.23
C THR A 141 -12.13 -15.13 -6.14
N THR A 142 -11.72 -16.19 -6.83
CA THR A 142 -12.42 -17.48 -6.85
C THR A 142 -11.77 -18.55 -5.96
N CYS A 143 -10.80 -18.18 -5.14
CA CYS A 143 -10.03 -19.07 -4.26
C CYS A 143 -9.92 -18.49 -2.84
N ASP A 144 -10.05 -19.33 -1.82
CA ASP A 144 -10.03 -18.86 -0.42
C ASP A 144 -8.62 -18.91 0.22
N LEU A 145 -7.63 -19.56 -0.40
CA LEU A 145 -6.39 -19.97 0.27
C LEU A 145 -5.08 -19.64 -0.47
N VAL A 146 -5.13 -19.03 -1.66
CA VAL A 146 -3.90 -18.68 -2.38
C VAL A 146 -3.51 -17.25 -2.02
N THR A 147 -2.35 -17.08 -1.42
CA THR A 147 -1.72 -15.77 -1.21
C THR A 147 -0.38 -15.76 -1.95
N ALA A 148 -0.05 -14.65 -2.61
CA ALA A 148 1.34 -14.42 -2.97
C ALA A 148 2.09 -14.05 -1.70
N PHE A 149 3.34 -14.51 -1.60
CA PHE A 149 4.21 -14.11 -0.50
C PHE A 149 4.84 -12.75 -0.83
N CYS A 150 4.25 -11.69 -0.29
CA CYS A 150 4.89 -10.39 -0.16
C CYS A 150 5.52 -10.35 1.25
N PRO A 151 6.85 -10.44 1.41
CA PRO A 151 7.52 -10.26 2.70
C PRO A 151 7.10 -8.97 3.38
N CYS A 152 6.50 -9.10 4.55
CA CYS A 152 6.02 -8.00 5.38
C CYS A 152 6.39 -8.28 6.82
N ASN A 153 7.03 -7.31 7.49
CA ASN A 153 7.20 -7.36 8.93
C ASN A 153 5.90 -6.88 9.59
N THR A 154 5.33 -7.73 10.44
CA THR A 154 4.04 -7.47 11.10
C THR A 154 4.19 -6.86 12.49
N ILE A 155 5.43 -6.65 12.95
CA ILE A 155 5.74 -6.11 14.28
C ILE A 155 6.22 -4.67 14.17
N ASP A 156 7.07 -4.40 13.19
CA ASP A 156 7.61 -3.07 12.95
C ASP A 156 7.70 -2.78 11.45
N ARG A 157 8.22 -1.60 11.12
CA ARG A 157 8.41 -1.18 9.73
C ARG A 157 9.74 -1.66 9.14
N HIS A 158 10.52 -2.54 9.78
CA HIS A 158 11.83 -2.94 9.26
C HIS A 158 11.72 -3.85 8.05
N CYS A 159 12.53 -3.57 7.04
CA CYS A 159 12.67 -4.47 5.90
C CYS A 159 13.31 -5.79 6.33
N LEU A 160 12.82 -6.92 5.78
CA LEU A 160 13.42 -8.24 6.03
C LEU A 160 14.82 -8.37 5.40
N ASN A 161 15.11 -7.61 4.34
CA ASN A 161 16.42 -7.59 3.70
C ASN A 161 16.79 -6.17 3.21
N CYS A 162 17.67 -5.50 3.94
CA CYS A 162 18.12 -4.16 3.61
C CYS A 162 19.16 -4.08 2.48
N ASN A 163 19.76 -5.20 2.09
CA ASN A 163 20.88 -5.24 1.14
C ASN A 163 20.45 -5.42 -0.32
N ARG A 164 19.19 -5.82 -0.54
CA ARG A 164 18.62 -6.09 -1.87
C ARG A 164 17.27 -5.40 -2.00
N MET A 165 17.02 -4.76 -3.15
CA MET A 165 15.71 -4.23 -3.53
C MET A 165 15.48 -4.45 -5.03
N GLU A 166 14.78 -5.53 -5.38
CA GLU A 166 14.40 -5.82 -6.76
C GLU A 166 13.07 -5.15 -7.08
N GLN A 167 12.93 -4.61 -8.30
CA GLN A 167 11.71 -3.89 -8.72
C GLN A 167 10.48 -4.80 -8.80
N ASN A 168 10.66 -6.05 -9.24
CA ASN A 168 9.55 -6.97 -9.53
C ASN A 168 9.23 -7.94 -8.37
N GLU A 169 10.05 -7.99 -7.32
CA GLU A 169 9.79 -8.84 -6.14
C GLU A 169 8.86 -8.09 -5.19
N CYS A 170 7.71 -8.62 -4.81
CA CYS A 170 6.83 -7.91 -3.86
C CYS A 170 7.45 -7.81 -2.45
N GLU A 171 7.27 -6.68 -1.74
CA GLU A 171 7.57 -6.51 -0.30
C GLU A 171 6.67 -5.42 0.30
N CYS A 172 6.39 -5.41 1.60
CA CYS A 172 5.71 -4.27 2.21
C CYS A 172 6.59 -3.01 2.22
N PRO A 173 6.01 -1.79 2.16
CA PRO A 173 6.74 -0.58 2.48
C PRO A 173 7.44 -0.73 3.83
N CYS A 174 8.73 -0.42 3.87
CA CYS A 174 9.57 -0.73 5.02
C CYS A 174 10.75 0.24 5.10
N GLU A 175 11.43 0.23 6.23
CA GLU A 175 12.53 1.10 6.60
C GLU A 175 13.78 0.27 6.93
N CYS A 176 14.95 0.81 6.59
CA CYS A 176 16.25 0.26 6.93
C CYS A 176 17.06 1.33 7.67
N PRO A 177 18.00 0.96 8.55
CA PRO A 177 18.94 1.93 9.11
C PRO A 177 19.72 2.65 8.01
N LEU A 178 19.83 3.98 8.09
CA LEU A 178 20.66 4.78 7.18
C LEU A 178 22.15 4.48 7.35
N PHE A 179 22.54 4.12 8.58
CA PHE A 179 23.85 3.59 8.91
C PHE A 179 23.69 2.13 9.29
N GLN A 180 24.15 1.22 8.45
CA GLN A 180 24.36 -0.16 8.88
C GLN A 180 25.64 -0.19 9.71
N ASP A 181 25.63 -0.92 10.83
CA ASP A 181 26.83 -1.25 11.61
C ASP A 181 27.75 -2.19 10.79
N SER A 182 28.28 -1.70 9.68
CA SER A 182 29.46 -2.28 9.06
C SER A 182 30.65 -1.76 9.85
N ASP A 183 31.49 -2.68 10.34
CA ASP A 183 32.77 -2.38 10.99
C ASP A 183 33.45 -1.16 10.35
N PHE A 184 33.89 -0.24 11.22
CA PHE A 184 34.68 0.94 10.89
C PHE A 184 35.57 0.72 9.67
N CYS A 185 35.31 1.48 8.58
CA CYS A 185 36.12 1.64 7.35
C CYS A 185 35.58 1.07 6.02
N GLU A 186 34.28 1.10 5.75
CA GLU A 186 33.81 1.15 4.35
C GLU A 186 32.89 2.35 4.11
N GLU A 187 33.15 3.11 3.05
CA GLU A 187 32.29 4.23 2.68
C GLU A 187 30.92 3.71 2.21
N PRO A 188 29.80 4.16 2.79
CA PRO A 188 28.45 3.80 2.34
C PRO A 188 28.12 4.52 1.03
N LYS A 189 28.65 4.01 -0.09
CA LYS A 189 28.67 4.71 -1.38
C LYS A 189 27.34 4.79 -2.13
N ALA A 190 26.29 4.06 -1.72
CA ALA A 190 25.02 4.02 -2.46
C ALA A 190 23.81 4.62 -1.72
N GLN A 191 23.79 4.61 -0.38
CA GLN A 191 22.61 5.06 0.38
C GLN A 191 22.54 6.59 0.54
N TYR A 192 23.67 7.30 0.53
CA TYR A 192 23.69 8.76 0.66
C TYR A 192 23.20 9.53 -0.57
N SER A 193 23.19 8.89 -1.74
CA SER A 193 22.73 9.52 -2.99
C SER A 193 21.21 9.52 -3.15
N ASN A 194 20.47 8.85 -2.27
CA ASN A 194 19.01 8.83 -2.35
C ASN A 194 18.45 10.23 -2.06
N GLU A 195 17.35 10.56 -2.73
CA GLU A 195 16.65 11.81 -2.48
C GLU A 195 16.09 11.83 -1.04
N PRO A 196 16.03 13.00 -0.37
CA PRO A 196 15.38 13.12 0.92
C PRO A 196 13.90 12.71 0.83
N CYS A 197 13.40 12.04 1.87
CA CYS A 197 11.99 11.71 1.92
C CYS A 197 11.14 13.00 1.96
N PRO A 198 10.00 13.03 1.26
CA PRO A 198 9.07 14.15 1.36
C PRO A 198 8.64 14.31 2.83
N PRO A 199 8.47 15.55 3.32
CA PRO A 199 8.06 15.79 4.70
C PRO A 199 6.72 15.07 4.95
N SER A 200 6.64 14.31 6.04
CA SER A 200 5.39 13.62 6.38
C SER A 200 4.28 14.66 6.59
N SER A 201 3.15 14.48 5.91
CA SER A 201 1.97 15.34 6.07
C SER A 201 1.31 15.15 7.44
N GLU A 202 1.61 14.05 8.13
CA GLU A 202 1.17 13.79 9.49
C GLU A 202 2.37 13.95 10.45
N PRO A 203 2.24 14.73 11.53
CA PRO A 203 3.19 14.65 12.62
C PRO A 203 3.11 13.24 13.19
N ARG A 204 4.24 12.51 13.20
CA ARG A 204 4.36 11.27 13.97
C ARG A 204 3.95 11.61 15.40
N LEU A 205 2.75 11.19 15.82
CA LEU A 205 2.34 11.31 17.21
C LEU A 205 3.27 10.39 17.99
N HIS A 206 4.33 10.95 18.58
CA HIS A 206 5.08 10.26 19.60
C HIS A 206 4.11 10.04 20.75
N ILE A 207 3.45 8.88 20.80
CA ILE A 207 2.79 8.40 22.00
C ILE A 207 3.94 8.04 22.94
N PRO A 208 4.17 8.80 24.03
CA PRO A 208 5.23 8.47 24.97
C PRO A 208 4.92 7.09 25.57
N GLN A 209 5.94 6.24 25.74
CA GLN A 209 5.79 4.92 26.39
C GLN A 209 5.02 5.01 27.73
N SER A 210 5.04 6.14 28.42
CA SER A 210 4.31 6.38 29.67
C SER A 210 2.78 6.33 29.55
N VAL A 211 2.20 6.28 28.33
CA VAL A 211 0.76 6.19 28.10
C VAL A 211 0.32 4.73 27.85
N ILE A 212 1.26 3.82 27.59
CA ILE A 212 0.97 2.40 27.30
C ILE A 212 0.84 1.57 28.60
N ASP A 213 1.34 2.08 29.73
CA ASP A 213 1.33 1.40 31.04
C ASP A 213 0.23 1.88 32.01
N LEU A 214 -0.95 2.27 31.51
CA LEU A 214 -2.13 2.63 32.32
C LEU A 214 -3.33 1.70 32.09
#